data_AF-A0A540L6Z1-F1
#
_entry.id   AF-A0A540L6Z1-F1
#
_cell.length_a   1.000
_cell.length_b   1.000
_cell.length_c   1.000
_cell.angle_alpha   90.00
_cell.angle_beta   90.00
_cell.angle_gamma   90.00
#
_symmetry.space_group_name_H-M   'P 1'
#
loop_
_entity.id
_entity.type
_entity.pdbx_description
1 polymer ?
#
loop_
_entity_poly.entity_id
_entity_poly.type
_entity_poly.pdbx_seq_one_letter_code
_entity_poly.pdbx_strand_id
1 'polypeptide(L)'
;MASMTSTLTSSSLTTKLQKPSLLDSSFHGAPMVRLQPVKAAPVSNGGLSVSMSANGLNPSYDLSAFKFDPIKESIVSREMTRRYMTDMITYADTDVVVVGAGSAGLSCAYELSKNPDVQVAIIEQSVSPGGGAWLGGQLFSAMVVRKPAHLFLNELGIDYDEQDNYVVIKHAALFTSTIMSKLLARPNVKLFNAVAAEDLIIKGGRVGGVVTNWALVSMNHDTQSCMDPNVMEAKVVVSSCGHDGPMGATGVKRLRSVGMIESVPGMKALDMNTAEDAIVKLTREIVPGMIVTGMEVAEIDGSPRMGPTFGAMMISGQKAAHLALKALGLPNALDGSYVGGIQPELILAAAESAEIAEA
;
A
#
# COMPACT_ATOMS: atom_id res chain seq x y z
N MET A 1 62.75 -24.44 -26.76
CA MET A 1 63.40 -25.11 -25.61
C MET A 1 63.26 -24.22 -24.40
N ALA A 2 63.02 -24.84 -23.24
CA ALA A 2 62.86 -24.26 -21.90
C ALA A 2 64.04 -23.32 -21.52
N SER A 3 63.99 -22.46 -20.49
CA SER A 3 63.43 -22.67 -19.15
C SER A 3 63.39 -21.35 -18.33
N MET A 4 62.40 -21.27 -17.43
CA MET A 4 62.47 -20.96 -15.99
C MET A 4 63.49 -19.89 -15.50
N THR A 5 63.17 -18.96 -14.58
CA THR A 5 62.58 -19.17 -13.25
C THR A 5 62.27 -17.80 -12.65
N SER A 6 61.12 -17.62 -11.99
CA SER A 6 60.77 -16.43 -11.20
C SER A 6 60.44 -16.84 -9.77
N THR A 7 61.03 -16.15 -8.79
CA THR A 7 60.71 -16.23 -7.35
C THR A 7 61.26 -14.94 -6.71
N LEU A 8 60.39 -13.96 -6.45
CA LEU A 8 59.81 -13.59 -5.13
C LEU A 8 60.80 -12.88 -4.19
N THR A 9 60.52 -11.59 -3.94
CA THR A 9 60.76 -10.96 -2.64
C THR A 9 59.58 -10.07 -2.28
N SER A 10 58.99 -10.36 -1.13
CA SER A 10 57.84 -9.75 -0.49
C SER A 10 58.16 -8.42 0.19
N SER A 11 57.23 -7.47 0.14
CA SER A 11 57.10 -6.44 1.18
C SER A 11 55.62 -6.12 1.41
N SER A 12 55.13 -6.51 2.60
CA SER A 12 53.79 -6.27 3.12
C SER A 12 53.62 -4.83 3.61
N LEU A 13 52.60 -4.12 3.11
CA LEU A 13 52.01 -2.98 3.81
C LEU A 13 50.50 -3.18 3.91
N THR A 14 50.04 -3.28 5.16
CA THR A 14 48.63 -3.33 5.57
C THR A 14 48.03 -1.93 5.55
N THR A 15 46.99 -1.70 4.75
CA THR A 15 46.17 -0.48 4.82
C THR A 15 44.74 -0.86 5.22
N LYS A 16 44.34 -0.38 6.40
CA LYS A 16 42.97 -0.47 6.92
C LYS A 16 42.08 0.50 6.15
N LEU A 17 41.00 0.00 5.56
CA LEU A 17 39.91 0.78 4.98
C LEU A 17 39.13 1.51 6.09
N GLN A 18 39.16 2.84 6.07
CA GLN A 18 38.26 3.71 6.86
C GLN A 18 37.02 4.05 6.01
N LYS A 19 35.83 3.88 6.60
CA LYS A 19 34.52 4.32 6.06
C LYS A 19 34.46 5.86 6.00
N PRO A 20 33.82 6.48 4.99
CA PRO A 20 33.57 7.91 5.02
C PRO A 20 32.34 8.24 5.89
N SER A 21 32.54 9.09 6.89
CA SER A 21 31.50 9.73 7.69
C SER A 21 30.91 10.92 6.93
N LEU A 22 29.85 10.68 6.16
CA LEU A 22 29.03 11.74 5.57
C LEU A 22 27.97 12.18 6.59
N LEU A 23 28.35 12.90 7.65
CA LEU A 23 27.40 13.59 8.54
C LEU A 23 28.04 14.73 9.36
N ASP A 24 29.09 15.38 8.86
CA ASP A 24 29.56 16.65 9.42
C ASP A 24 29.34 17.79 8.41
N SER A 25 28.21 18.47 8.53
CA SER A 25 28.03 19.79 7.92
C SER A 25 27.73 20.82 9.01
N SER A 26 28.61 21.82 9.09
CA SER A 26 28.56 22.93 10.03
C SER A 26 27.56 23.99 9.56
N PHE A 27 26.33 23.96 10.08
CA PHE A 27 25.42 25.10 9.97
C PHE A 27 25.83 26.19 10.96
N HIS A 28 25.98 27.41 10.45
CA HIS A 28 26.39 28.60 11.18
C HIS A 28 25.32 29.03 12.21
N GLY A 29 25.70 29.15 13.49
CA GLY A 29 24.87 29.74 14.54
C GLY A 29 25.45 29.64 15.96
N ALA A 30 26.29 30.61 16.34
CA ALA A 30 26.75 31.02 17.69
C ALA A 30 27.52 30.01 18.60
N PRO A 31 28.52 30.47 19.38
CA PRO A 31 29.46 29.61 20.10
C PRO A 31 28.89 29.08 21.42
N MET A 32 29.10 27.79 21.68
CA MET A 32 28.81 27.17 22.97
C MET A 32 29.76 27.67 24.07
N VAL A 33 29.19 28.16 25.17
CA VAL A 33 29.89 28.46 26.42
C VAL A 33 30.38 27.16 27.06
N ARG A 34 31.68 27.11 27.38
CA ARG A 34 32.35 26.00 28.04
C ARG A 34 31.96 25.94 29.53
N LEU A 35 31.12 24.99 29.91
CA LEU A 35 30.83 24.69 31.32
C LEU A 35 31.86 23.69 31.88
N GLN A 36 32.38 23.99 33.08
CA GLN A 36 33.32 23.16 33.83
C GLN A 36 32.63 21.89 34.41
N PRO A 37 33.37 20.81 34.66
CA PRO A 37 32.78 19.52 35.03
C PRO A 37 32.33 19.49 36.49
N VAL A 38 31.04 19.25 36.72
CA VAL A 38 30.49 18.89 38.03
C VAL A 38 30.49 17.36 38.16
N LYS A 39 30.93 16.88 39.32
CA LYS A 39 31.12 15.46 39.68
C LYS A 39 29.92 14.57 39.32
N ALA A 40 30.23 13.42 38.72
CA ALA A 40 29.28 12.38 38.33
C ALA A 40 28.65 11.67 39.55
N ALA A 41 27.33 11.55 39.52
CA ALA A 41 26.57 10.50 40.23
C ALA A 41 26.26 9.36 39.24
N PRO A 42 26.17 8.09 39.67
CA PRO A 42 26.13 6.96 38.76
C PRO A 42 24.78 6.90 38.04
N VAL A 43 24.81 6.97 36.71
CA VAL A 43 23.67 6.72 35.83
C VAL A 43 23.60 5.22 35.58
N SER A 44 22.50 4.60 35.98
CA SER A 44 22.19 3.20 35.67
C SER A 44 21.93 3.03 34.18
N ASN A 45 22.72 2.18 33.55
CA ASN A 45 22.47 1.64 32.21
C ASN A 45 21.09 0.97 32.16
N GLY A 46 20.28 1.36 31.18
CA GLY A 46 18.97 0.78 30.92
C GLY A 46 18.49 1.05 29.49
N GLY A 47 19.24 0.54 28.51
CA GLY A 47 18.72 0.39 27.15
C GLY A 47 17.75 -0.79 27.13
N LEU A 48 16.45 -0.50 27.20
CA LEU A 48 15.38 -1.45 26.92
C LEU A 48 14.30 -0.74 26.11
N SER A 49 14.07 -1.22 24.88
CA SER A 49 12.81 -1.02 24.18
C SER A 49 11.75 -1.77 24.98
N VAL A 50 10.99 -1.05 25.79
CA VAL A 50 9.92 -1.63 26.59
C VAL A 50 8.65 -1.62 25.75
N SER A 51 8.31 -2.77 25.18
CA SER A 51 6.93 -3.04 24.77
C SER A 51 6.16 -3.46 26.02
N MET A 52 5.44 -2.52 26.64
CA MET A 52 4.58 -2.83 27.78
C MET A 52 3.30 -3.50 27.28
N SER A 53 3.24 -4.83 27.38
CA SER A 53 1.95 -5.52 27.47
C SER A 53 1.35 -5.19 28.85
N ALA A 54 0.46 -4.19 28.88
CA ALA A 54 -0.23 -3.77 30.10
C ALA A 54 -1.28 -4.82 30.51
N ASN A 55 -0.83 -5.93 31.09
CA ASN A 55 -1.69 -6.76 31.93
C ASN A 55 -1.87 -6.04 33.28
N GLY A 56 -3.07 -5.51 33.53
CA GLY A 56 -3.64 -5.57 34.89
C GLY A 56 -3.65 -4.32 35.78
N LEU A 57 -3.47 -3.10 35.27
CA LEU A 57 -3.79 -1.88 36.05
C LEU A 57 -4.43 -0.86 35.11
N ASN A 58 -5.76 -0.69 35.17
CA ASN A 58 -6.40 0.47 34.54
C ASN A 58 -5.83 1.72 35.21
N PRO A 59 -5.04 2.56 34.51
CA PRO A 59 -4.63 3.84 35.08
C PRO A 59 -5.91 4.67 35.19
N SER A 60 -6.48 4.72 36.39
CA SER A 60 -7.59 5.62 36.69
C SER A 60 -6.98 7.02 36.75
N TYR A 61 -7.20 7.79 35.69
CA TYR A 61 -7.03 9.24 35.75
C TYR A 61 -8.34 9.85 36.22
N ASP A 62 -8.24 10.87 37.07
CA ASP A 62 -9.41 11.64 37.51
C ASP A 62 -9.75 12.68 36.45
N LEU A 63 -10.88 12.51 35.76
CA LEU A 63 -11.37 13.45 34.76
C LEU A 63 -11.61 14.86 35.34
N SER A 64 -11.88 14.97 36.64
CA SER A 64 -12.07 16.26 37.32
C SER A 64 -10.74 16.95 37.69
N ALA A 65 -9.62 16.21 37.72
CA ALA A 65 -8.29 16.70 38.05
C ALA A 65 -7.25 16.40 36.96
N PHE A 66 -7.70 16.12 35.73
CA PHE A 66 -6.84 15.67 34.64
C PHE A 66 -5.89 16.77 34.18
N LYS A 67 -4.62 16.42 34.00
CA LYS A 67 -3.62 17.31 33.42
C LYS A 67 -2.64 16.52 32.56
N PHE A 68 -2.42 16.97 31.33
CA PHE A 68 -1.36 16.45 30.47
C PHE A 68 0.02 16.88 30.97
N ASP A 69 1.02 16.06 30.66
CA ASP A 69 2.41 16.46 30.80
C ASP A 69 2.75 17.64 29.88
N PRO A 70 3.65 18.55 30.30
CA PRO A 70 4.01 19.71 29.50
C PRO A 70 4.73 19.31 28.20
N ILE A 71 4.42 20.02 27.11
CA ILE A 71 5.03 19.84 25.80
C ILE A 71 5.30 21.19 25.11
N LYS A 72 6.14 21.22 24.07
CA LYS A 72 6.38 22.38 23.21
C LYS A 72 5.91 22.11 21.79
N GLU A 73 5.36 23.11 21.13
CA GLU A 73 4.85 23.05 19.76
C GLU A 73 5.92 22.60 18.76
N SER A 74 7.15 23.11 18.92
CA SER A 74 8.28 22.72 18.07
C SER A 74 8.69 21.25 18.19
N ILE A 75 8.41 20.61 19.33
CA ILE A 75 8.65 19.16 19.49
C ILE A 75 7.66 18.40 18.61
N VAL A 76 6.37 18.77 18.66
CA VAL A 76 5.31 18.13 17.85
C VAL A 76 5.58 18.29 16.35
N SER A 77 5.95 19.51 15.91
CA SER A 77 6.33 19.75 14.51
C SER A 77 7.50 18.87 14.06
N ARG A 78 8.58 18.81 14.86
CA ARG A 78 9.76 17.98 14.55
C ARG A 78 9.43 16.48 14.52
N GLU A 79 8.59 15.99 15.43
CA GLU A 79 8.20 14.58 15.45
C GLU A 79 7.47 14.18 14.16
N MET A 80 6.48 14.97 13.73
CA MET A 80 5.74 14.69 12.51
C MET A 80 6.64 14.79 11.27
N THR A 81 7.40 15.89 11.13
CA THR A 81 8.29 16.10 9.98
C THR A 81 9.36 15.02 9.90
N ARG A 82 10.00 14.66 11.01
CA ARG A 82 11.06 13.64 11.01
C ARG A 82 10.52 12.29 10.53
N ARG A 83 9.36 11.87 11.03
CA ARG A 83 8.74 10.59 10.68
C ARG A 83 8.31 10.57 9.22
N TYR A 84 7.57 11.59 8.78
CA TYR A 84 7.10 11.68 7.40
C TYR A 84 8.26 11.76 6.39
N MET A 85 9.32 12.52 6.70
CA MET A 85 10.51 12.57 5.85
C MET A 85 11.25 11.23 5.81
N THR A 86 11.33 10.51 6.93
CA THR A 86 11.92 9.17 6.96
C THR A 86 11.11 8.20 6.10
N ASP A 87 9.79 8.27 6.15
CA ASP A 87 8.90 7.48 5.30
C ASP A 87 9.12 7.84 3.81
N MET A 88 9.17 9.13 3.47
CA MET A 88 9.43 9.58 2.09
C MET A 88 10.79 9.10 1.57
N ILE A 89 11.84 9.12 2.39
CA ILE A 89 13.16 8.60 2.01
C ILE A 89 13.10 7.09 1.80
N THR A 90 12.46 6.36 2.73
CA THR A 90 12.39 4.90 2.71
C THR A 90 11.61 4.39 1.50
N TYR A 91 10.47 5.01 1.19
CA TYR A 91 9.57 4.58 0.14
C TYR A 91 9.80 5.28 -1.20
N ALA A 92 10.84 6.12 -1.36
CA ALA A 92 11.20 6.70 -2.65
C ALA A 92 11.56 5.62 -3.70
N ASP A 93 12.02 4.46 -3.24
CA ASP A 93 12.22 3.22 -4.01
C ASP A 93 11.63 2.07 -3.17
N THR A 94 10.51 1.50 -3.61
CA THR A 94 9.73 0.50 -2.86
C THR A 94 9.44 -0.75 -3.69
N ASP A 95 9.04 -1.85 -3.04
CA ASP A 95 8.65 -3.07 -3.77
C ASP A 95 7.34 -2.88 -4.52
N VAL A 96 6.28 -2.48 -3.80
CA VAL A 96 4.94 -2.30 -4.38
C VAL A 96 4.37 -0.94 -4.01
N VAL A 97 3.81 -0.27 -5.03
CA VAL A 97 2.91 0.89 -4.85
C VAL A 97 1.48 0.47 -5.16
N VAL A 98 0.57 0.67 -4.22
CA VAL A 98 -0.88 0.53 -4.42
C VAL A 98 -1.50 1.92 -4.57
N VAL A 99 -2.10 2.21 -5.71
CA VAL A 99 -2.74 3.51 -5.99
C VAL A 99 -4.25 3.38 -5.75
N GLY A 100 -4.75 4.15 -4.79
CA GLY A 100 -6.13 4.10 -4.30
C GLY A 100 -6.28 3.15 -3.09
N ALA A 101 -6.79 3.68 -1.98
CA ALA A 101 -7.08 2.94 -0.76
C ALA A 101 -8.58 2.60 -0.65
N GLY A 102 -9.22 2.23 -1.75
CA GLY A 102 -10.58 1.67 -1.77
C GLY A 102 -10.62 0.22 -1.27
N SER A 103 -11.78 -0.43 -1.29
CA SER A 103 -11.93 -1.83 -0.85
C SER A 103 -10.97 -2.80 -1.57
N ALA A 104 -10.78 -2.66 -2.88
CA ALA A 104 -9.84 -3.49 -3.64
C ALA A 104 -8.37 -3.21 -3.30
N GLY A 105 -7.98 -1.93 -3.24
CA GLY A 105 -6.62 -1.52 -2.88
C GLY A 105 -6.23 -1.92 -1.46
N LEU A 106 -7.14 -1.72 -0.49
CA LEU A 106 -6.95 -2.16 0.90
C LEU A 106 -6.85 -3.69 1.00
N SER A 107 -7.67 -4.44 0.24
CA SER A 107 -7.60 -5.90 0.21
C SER A 107 -6.29 -6.40 -0.41
N CYS A 108 -5.82 -5.76 -1.49
CA CYS A 108 -4.52 -6.04 -2.10
C CYS A 108 -3.38 -5.76 -1.13
N ALA A 109 -3.34 -4.57 -0.53
CA ALA A 109 -2.30 -4.20 0.43
C ALA A 109 -2.30 -5.11 1.66
N TYR A 110 -3.49 -5.49 2.16
CA TYR A 110 -3.64 -6.45 3.26
C TYR A 110 -3.20 -7.86 2.87
N GLU A 111 -3.39 -8.32 1.64
CA GLU A 111 -2.89 -9.62 1.24
C GLU A 111 -1.36 -9.58 1.04
N LEU A 112 -0.84 -8.56 0.36
CA LEU A 112 0.60 -8.37 0.12
C LEU A 112 1.43 -8.32 1.39
N SER A 113 1.02 -7.49 2.34
CA SER A 113 1.81 -7.23 3.55
C SER A 113 1.80 -8.40 4.53
N LYS A 114 1.13 -9.52 4.23
CA LYS A 114 1.25 -10.78 4.99
C LYS A 114 2.66 -11.33 4.83
N ASN A 115 3.30 -11.06 3.70
CA ASN A 115 4.74 -11.24 3.55
C ASN A 115 5.46 -10.01 4.16
N PRO A 116 6.18 -10.17 5.28
CA PRO A 116 6.82 -9.05 5.98
C PRO A 116 8.01 -8.46 5.20
N ASP A 117 8.54 -9.18 4.20
CA ASP A 117 9.71 -8.76 3.42
C ASP A 117 9.33 -7.86 2.23
N VAL A 118 8.03 -7.66 1.98
CA VAL A 118 7.53 -6.79 0.90
C VAL A 118 7.16 -5.43 1.46
N GLN A 119 7.81 -4.37 0.98
CA GLN A 119 7.44 -2.99 1.29
C GLN A 119 6.24 -2.53 0.45
N VAL A 120 5.18 -2.06 1.12
CA VAL A 120 3.93 -1.64 0.49
C VAL A 120 3.65 -0.18 0.78
N ALA A 121 3.85 0.68 -0.22
CA ALA A 121 3.37 2.06 -0.21
C ALA A 121 1.94 2.12 -0.74
N ILE A 122 1.06 2.83 -0.05
CA ILE A 122 -0.32 3.10 -0.50
C ILE A 122 -0.45 4.60 -0.75
N ILE A 123 -0.79 4.97 -1.98
CA ILE A 123 -1.04 6.34 -2.39
C ILE A 123 -2.54 6.57 -2.46
N GLU A 124 -3.07 7.47 -1.63
CA GLU A 124 -4.49 7.79 -1.58
C GLU A 124 -4.69 9.31 -1.68
N GLN A 125 -5.40 9.75 -2.71
CA GLN A 125 -5.61 11.17 -2.97
C GLN A 125 -6.53 11.85 -1.93
N SER A 126 -7.50 11.12 -1.38
CA SER A 126 -8.36 11.62 -0.32
C SER A 126 -7.61 11.71 1.00
N VAL A 127 -8.04 12.63 1.87
CA VAL A 127 -7.60 12.64 3.27
C VAL A 127 -8.05 11.34 3.96
N SER A 128 -9.27 10.88 3.68
CA SER A 128 -9.82 9.67 4.27
C SER A 128 -9.70 8.49 3.29
N PRO A 129 -8.90 7.46 3.61
CA PRO A 129 -8.91 6.20 2.85
C PRO A 129 -10.26 5.48 2.98
N GLY A 130 -10.43 4.38 2.23
CA GLY A 130 -11.64 3.55 2.20
C GLY A 130 -12.44 3.67 0.91
N GLY A 131 -12.22 4.73 0.13
CA GLY A 131 -12.93 4.98 -1.13
C GLY A 131 -14.45 4.91 -0.95
N GLY A 132 -15.13 4.18 -1.84
CA GLY A 132 -16.59 3.99 -1.79
C GLY A 132 -17.08 3.00 -0.74
N ALA A 133 -16.21 2.34 0.04
CA ALA A 133 -16.58 1.27 0.96
C ALA A 133 -17.03 1.76 2.36
N TRP A 134 -17.40 3.03 2.50
CA TRP A 134 -17.98 3.58 3.73
C TRP A 134 -19.49 3.35 3.83
N LEU A 135 -20.15 3.10 2.70
CA LEU A 135 -21.60 2.96 2.58
C LEU A 135 -21.94 1.76 1.68
N GLY A 136 -23.19 1.33 1.76
CA GLY A 136 -23.84 0.50 0.75
C GLY A 136 -24.43 1.36 -0.38
N GLY A 137 -25.50 0.86 -1.00
CA GLY A 137 -26.20 1.61 -2.05
C GLY A 137 -27.03 2.77 -1.50
N GLN A 138 -27.10 3.88 -2.25
CA GLN A 138 -28.02 5.00 -1.99
C GLN A 138 -27.92 5.57 -0.56
N LEU A 139 -26.69 5.68 -0.04
CA LEU A 139 -26.39 6.14 1.33
C LEU A 139 -26.86 5.22 2.46
N PHE A 140 -27.35 4.02 2.16
CA PHE A 140 -27.61 3.00 3.18
C PHE A 140 -26.30 2.39 3.70
N SER A 141 -26.39 1.65 4.80
CA SER A 141 -25.21 1.20 5.57
C SER A 141 -24.73 -0.20 5.22
N ALA A 142 -25.65 -1.14 5.00
CA ALA A 142 -25.33 -2.56 4.90
C ALA A 142 -24.41 -2.85 3.70
N MET A 143 -23.43 -3.73 3.92
CA MET A 143 -22.51 -4.19 2.88
C MET A 143 -22.79 -5.65 2.55
N VAL A 144 -23.32 -5.88 1.36
CA VAL A 144 -23.62 -7.21 0.82
C VAL A 144 -22.37 -7.80 0.17
N VAL A 145 -22.07 -9.06 0.51
CA VAL A 145 -20.90 -9.79 0.02
C VAL A 145 -21.34 -11.19 -0.42
N ARG A 146 -21.27 -11.48 -1.72
CA ARG A 146 -21.58 -12.82 -2.26
C ARG A 146 -20.54 -13.86 -1.81
N LYS A 147 -20.99 -15.10 -1.58
CA LYS A 147 -20.10 -16.23 -1.30
C LYS A 147 -19.30 -16.60 -2.58
N PRO A 148 -18.03 -17.05 -2.48
CA PRO A 148 -17.31 -17.42 -1.25
C PRO A 148 -16.55 -16.27 -0.56
N ALA A 149 -16.73 -14.99 -0.91
CA ALA A 149 -15.91 -13.89 -0.36
C ALA A 149 -16.04 -13.68 1.17
N HIS A 150 -17.09 -14.23 1.81
CA HIS A 150 -17.20 -14.29 3.27
C HIS A 150 -16.00 -14.96 3.99
N LEU A 151 -15.25 -15.85 3.31
CA LEU A 151 -14.06 -16.46 3.88
C LEU A 151 -12.97 -15.43 4.20
N PHE A 152 -12.89 -14.35 3.41
CA PHE A 152 -12.00 -13.24 3.69
C PHE A 152 -12.47 -12.42 4.90
N LEU A 153 -13.78 -12.31 5.11
CA LEU A 153 -14.33 -11.68 6.32
C LEU A 153 -14.00 -12.48 7.58
N ASN A 154 -14.03 -13.82 7.50
CA ASN A 154 -13.60 -14.69 8.58
C ASN A 154 -12.13 -14.46 8.94
N GLU A 155 -11.25 -14.33 7.94
CA GLU A 155 -9.84 -14.01 8.15
C GLU A 155 -9.66 -12.65 8.86
N LEU A 156 -10.46 -11.66 8.46
CA LEU A 156 -10.46 -10.33 9.07
C LEU A 156 -11.14 -10.31 10.45
N GLY A 157 -11.89 -11.35 10.83
CA GLY A 157 -12.68 -11.40 12.07
C GLY A 157 -13.82 -10.39 12.06
N ILE A 158 -14.51 -10.23 10.93
CA ILE A 158 -15.66 -9.35 10.77
C ILE A 158 -16.94 -10.17 10.83
N ASP A 159 -17.80 -9.87 11.80
CA ASP A 159 -19.12 -10.48 11.91
C ASP A 159 -20.04 -10.07 10.76
N TYR A 160 -20.87 -11.00 10.31
CA TYR A 160 -21.87 -10.81 9.28
C TYR A 160 -23.11 -11.66 9.55
N ASP A 161 -24.24 -11.23 9.00
CA ASP A 161 -25.47 -12.03 8.96
C ASP A 161 -25.40 -12.94 7.72
N GLU A 162 -25.44 -14.26 7.94
CA GLU A 162 -25.38 -15.23 6.86
C GLU A 162 -26.73 -15.41 6.15
N GLN A 163 -26.68 -15.48 4.83
CA GLN A 163 -27.79 -15.85 3.95
C GLN A 163 -27.33 -17.01 3.05
N ASP A 164 -28.22 -17.54 2.21
CA ASP A 164 -27.93 -18.73 1.39
C ASP A 164 -26.65 -18.55 0.55
N ASN A 165 -26.65 -17.57 -0.36
CA ASN A 165 -25.59 -17.36 -1.35
C ASN A 165 -24.75 -16.08 -1.12
N TYR A 166 -25.00 -15.38 0.00
CA TYR A 166 -24.32 -14.14 0.34
C TYR A 166 -24.32 -13.92 1.85
N VAL A 167 -23.58 -12.93 2.31
CA VAL A 167 -23.56 -12.48 3.70
C VAL A 167 -23.72 -10.95 3.74
N VAL A 168 -24.16 -10.44 4.89
CA VAL A 168 -24.41 -9.01 5.07
C VAL A 168 -23.65 -8.50 6.28
N ILE A 169 -22.71 -7.59 6.06
CA ILE A 169 -22.04 -6.87 7.14
C ILE A 169 -22.95 -5.71 7.54
N LYS A 170 -23.22 -5.57 8.84
CA LYS A 170 -24.15 -4.56 9.38
C LYS A 170 -23.90 -3.14 8.89
N HIS A 171 -22.63 -2.81 8.65
CA HIS A 171 -22.24 -1.54 8.07
C HIS A 171 -20.95 -1.70 7.24
N ALA A 172 -20.91 -1.14 6.03
CA ALA A 172 -19.72 -1.05 5.19
C ALA A 172 -18.47 -0.49 5.92
N ALA A 173 -18.67 0.54 6.74
CA ALA A 173 -17.65 1.09 7.62
C ALA A 173 -16.99 0.07 8.56
N LEU A 174 -17.71 -0.98 9.00
CA LEU A 174 -17.14 -2.03 9.84
C LEU A 174 -16.07 -2.82 9.09
N PHE A 175 -16.33 -3.18 7.82
CA PHE A 175 -15.33 -3.81 6.98
C PHE A 175 -14.13 -2.89 6.78
N THR A 176 -14.39 -1.67 6.30
CA THR A 176 -13.35 -0.74 5.88
C THR A 176 -12.45 -0.30 7.03
N SER A 177 -13.02 0.01 8.20
CA SER A 177 -12.21 0.36 9.38
C SER A 177 -11.43 -0.83 9.93
N THR A 178 -12.00 -2.04 9.91
CA THR A 178 -11.33 -3.25 10.43
C THR A 178 -10.12 -3.63 9.58
N ILE A 179 -10.30 -3.74 8.25
CA ILE A 179 -9.18 -4.08 7.35
C ILE A 179 -8.08 -3.02 7.42
N MET A 180 -8.46 -1.74 7.47
CA MET A 180 -7.52 -0.63 7.55
C MET A 180 -6.74 -0.67 8.88
N SER A 181 -7.40 -0.92 10.01
CA SER A 181 -6.73 -1.06 11.31
C SER A 181 -5.70 -2.18 11.29
N LYS A 182 -6.07 -3.37 10.80
CA LYS A 182 -5.16 -4.52 10.70
C LYS A 182 -4.01 -4.28 9.74
N LEU A 183 -4.27 -3.60 8.61
CA LEU A 183 -3.28 -3.27 7.61
C LEU A 183 -2.26 -2.23 8.11
N LEU A 184 -2.74 -1.11 8.68
CA LEU A 184 -1.89 -0.01 9.13
C LEU A 184 -1.07 -0.34 10.38
N ALA A 185 -1.42 -1.41 11.09
CA ALA A 185 -0.61 -1.96 12.18
C ALA A 185 0.65 -2.70 11.68
N ARG A 186 0.76 -2.99 10.38
CA ARG A 186 1.89 -3.75 9.82
C ARG A 186 3.11 -2.85 9.61
N PRO A 187 4.32 -3.31 9.99
CA PRO A 187 5.54 -2.48 9.94
C PRO A 187 6.06 -2.21 8.52
N ASN A 188 5.67 -3.04 7.55
CA ASN A 188 6.07 -2.97 6.14
C ASN A 188 5.06 -2.22 5.26
N VAL A 189 4.11 -1.51 5.87
CA VAL A 189 3.07 -0.76 5.15
C VAL A 189 3.18 0.71 5.49
N LYS A 190 3.07 1.55 4.46
CA LYS A 190 2.93 3.00 4.64
C LYS A 190 1.77 3.54 3.82
N LEU A 191 0.86 4.24 4.50
CA LEU A 191 -0.18 5.04 3.87
C LEU A 191 0.28 6.49 3.69
N PHE A 192 0.28 6.94 2.44
CA PHE A 192 0.40 8.34 2.03
C PHE A 192 -0.98 8.81 1.53
N ASN A 193 -1.84 9.18 2.47
CA ASN A 193 -3.13 9.81 2.18
C ASN A 193 -2.94 11.31 1.91
N ALA A 194 -3.94 11.95 1.28
CA ALA A 194 -3.85 13.29 0.71
C ALA A 194 -2.76 13.46 -0.37
N VAL A 195 -2.33 12.35 -1.00
CA VAL A 195 -1.32 12.32 -2.07
C VAL A 195 -1.94 11.66 -3.30
N ALA A 196 -1.96 12.37 -4.43
CA ALA A 196 -2.42 11.84 -5.70
C ALA A 196 -1.26 11.27 -6.51
N ALA A 197 -1.52 10.19 -7.25
CA ALA A 197 -0.67 9.77 -8.35
C ALA A 197 -1.19 10.45 -9.64
N GLU A 198 -0.41 11.37 -10.19
CA GLU A 198 -0.80 12.19 -11.35
C GLU A 198 -0.31 11.59 -12.67
N ASP A 199 0.77 10.82 -12.61
CA ASP A 199 1.40 10.19 -13.77
C ASP A 199 2.14 8.90 -13.35
N LEU A 200 2.69 8.18 -14.33
CA LEU A 200 3.44 6.95 -14.19
C LEU A 200 4.91 7.18 -14.58
N ILE A 201 5.83 6.53 -13.87
CA ILE A 201 7.22 6.44 -14.32
C ILE A 201 7.29 5.31 -15.34
N ILE A 202 7.62 5.60 -16.60
CA ILE A 202 7.70 4.60 -17.68
C ILE A 202 9.10 4.61 -18.29
N LYS A 203 9.79 3.46 -18.24
CA LYS A 203 11.13 3.26 -18.81
C LYS A 203 11.11 2.00 -19.69
N GLY A 204 11.45 2.13 -20.98
CA GLY A 204 11.55 0.99 -21.89
C GLY A 204 10.26 0.17 -22.06
N GLY A 205 9.10 0.82 -22.02
CA GLY A 205 7.79 0.14 -22.12
C GLY A 205 7.34 -0.58 -20.84
N ARG A 206 8.03 -0.38 -19.72
CA ARG A 206 7.66 -0.90 -18.39
C ARG A 206 7.30 0.25 -17.45
N VAL A 207 6.22 0.10 -16.69
CA VAL A 207 5.88 0.96 -15.56
C VAL A 207 6.81 0.63 -14.40
N GLY A 208 7.52 1.63 -13.88
CA GLY A 208 8.53 1.49 -12.82
C GLY A 208 8.27 2.40 -11.62
N GLY A 209 7.04 2.88 -11.44
CA GLY A 209 6.68 3.76 -10.34
C GLY A 209 5.59 4.76 -10.68
N VAL A 210 5.39 5.72 -9.78
CA VAL A 210 4.35 6.75 -9.87
C VAL A 210 4.93 8.15 -9.68
N VAL A 211 4.31 9.12 -10.34
CA VAL A 211 4.55 10.54 -10.14
C VAL A 211 3.48 11.05 -9.19
N THR A 212 3.90 11.67 -8.09
CA THR A 212 3.03 11.99 -6.96
C THR A 212 3.02 13.46 -6.63
N ASN A 213 1.90 13.95 -6.11
CA ASN A 213 1.83 15.29 -5.54
C ASN A 213 0.81 15.30 -4.42
N TRP A 214 0.78 16.38 -3.63
CA TRP A 214 -0.36 16.61 -2.75
C TRP A 214 -1.62 16.71 -3.59
N ALA A 215 -2.70 16.02 -3.20
CA ALA A 215 -3.90 15.95 -4.03
C ALA A 215 -4.52 17.34 -4.29
N LEU A 216 -4.39 18.27 -3.34
CA LEU A 216 -4.81 19.67 -3.54
C LEU A 216 -3.97 20.39 -4.60
N VAL A 217 -2.67 20.12 -4.68
CA VAL A 217 -1.83 20.66 -5.76
C VAL A 217 -2.32 20.12 -7.10
N SER A 218 -2.61 18.82 -7.17
CA SER A 218 -3.12 18.15 -8.37
C SER A 218 -4.43 18.70 -8.90
N MET A 219 -5.32 19.13 -8.01
CA MET A 219 -6.61 19.73 -8.38
C MET A 219 -6.50 21.22 -8.72
N ASN A 220 -5.32 21.83 -8.60
CA ASN A 220 -5.13 23.27 -8.66
C ASN A 220 -3.94 23.73 -9.54
N HIS A 221 -3.51 22.91 -10.51
CA HIS A 221 -2.46 23.29 -11.46
C HIS A 221 -2.79 24.56 -12.27
N ASP A 222 -4.07 24.82 -12.56
CA ASP A 222 -4.50 25.98 -13.35
C ASP A 222 -4.69 27.27 -12.53
N THR A 223 -4.54 27.22 -11.20
CA THR A 223 -4.86 28.35 -10.31
C THR A 223 -3.66 28.95 -9.59
N GLN A 224 -2.46 28.42 -9.82
CA GLN A 224 -1.19 28.87 -9.23
C GLN A 224 -0.06 28.83 -10.28
N SER A 225 1.14 29.29 -9.92
CA SER A 225 2.34 28.95 -10.70
C SER A 225 2.57 27.43 -10.69
N CYS A 226 3.28 26.91 -11.69
CA CYS A 226 3.56 25.48 -11.79
C CYS A 226 4.21 24.93 -10.50
N MET A 227 3.68 23.82 -10.00
CA MET A 227 4.14 23.13 -8.80
C MET A 227 4.51 21.71 -9.21
N ASP A 228 5.79 21.50 -9.51
CA ASP A 228 6.28 20.22 -10.00
C ASP A 228 5.94 19.07 -9.02
N PRO A 229 5.66 17.87 -9.55
CA PRO A 229 5.40 16.70 -8.72
C PRO A 229 6.71 16.12 -8.14
N ASN A 230 6.54 15.17 -7.24
CA ASN A 230 7.58 14.27 -6.75
C ASN A 230 7.46 12.89 -7.41
N VAL A 231 8.37 11.97 -7.11
CA VAL A 231 8.43 10.63 -7.73
C VAL A 231 8.63 9.53 -6.71
N MET A 232 8.11 8.34 -7.01
CA MET A 232 8.28 7.12 -6.23
C MET A 232 8.52 5.95 -7.19
N GLU A 233 9.73 5.38 -7.17
CA GLU A 233 10.06 4.19 -7.95
C GLU A 233 9.45 2.94 -7.29
N ALA A 234 9.00 2.00 -8.11
CA ALA A 234 8.40 0.76 -7.64
C ALA A 234 8.75 -0.40 -8.57
N LYS A 235 8.98 -1.59 -8.00
CA LYS A 235 9.15 -2.82 -8.80
C LYS A 235 7.84 -3.21 -9.47
N VAL A 236 6.71 -3.02 -8.77
CA VAL A 236 5.35 -3.29 -9.25
C VAL A 236 4.40 -2.17 -8.79
N VAL A 237 3.58 -1.66 -9.71
CA VAL A 237 2.46 -0.76 -9.39
C VAL A 237 1.16 -1.57 -9.46
N VAL A 238 0.30 -1.43 -8.44
CA VAL A 238 -1.08 -1.92 -8.45
C VAL A 238 -2.03 -0.73 -8.48
N SER A 239 -2.72 -0.53 -9.60
CA SER A 239 -3.72 0.52 -9.74
C SER A 239 -5.09 0.01 -9.33
N SER A 240 -5.69 0.70 -8.37
CA SER A 240 -7.01 0.42 -7.80
C SER A 240 -7.84 1.70 -7.67
N CYS A 241 -7.75 2.58 -8.67
CA CYS A 241 -8.32 3.93 -8.66
C CYS A 241 -9.86 3.97 -8.80
N GLY A 242 -10.52 2.81 -8.81
CA GLY A 242 -11.96 2.70 -9.04
C GLY A 242 -12.39 3.28 -10.39
N HIS A 243 -13.65 3.72 -10.48
CA HIS A 243 -14.23 4.27 -11.71
C HIS A 243 -14.88 5.66 -11.50
N ASP A 244 -15.05 6.08 -10.25
CA ASP A 244 -15.80 7.29 -9.87
C ASP A 244 -14.89 8.48 -9.56
N GLY A 245 -15.45 9.68 -9.68
CA GLY A 245 -14.80 10.92 -9.28
C GLY A 245 -13.73 11.43 -10.26
N PRO A 246 -13.12 12.58 -9.97
CA PRO A 246 -12.17 13.23 -10.87
C PRO A 246 -10.87 12.43 -11.07
N MET A 247 -10.49 11.60 -10.11
CA MET A 247 -9.33 10.68 -10.18
C MET A 247 -9.74 9.22 -10.41
N GLY A 248 -10.98 8.98 -10.85
CA GLY A 248 -11.46 7.64 -11.18
C GLY A 248 -10.72 7.09 -12.39
N ALA A 249 -10.21 5.87 -12.27
CA ALA A 249 -9.52 5.15 -13.34
C ALA A 249 -8.28 5.87 -13.91
N THR A 250 -7.59 6.66 -13.08
CA THR A 250 -6.40 7.44 -13.48
C THR A 250 -5.34 6.58 -14.14
N GLY A 251 -5.07 5.37 -13.63
CA GLY A 251 -4.02 4.50 -14.12
C GLY A 251 -4.27 4.06 -15.56
N VAL A 252 -5.44 3.47 -15.83
CA VAL A 252 -5.79 2.97 -17.17
C VAL A 252 -5.99 4.10 -18.18
N LYS A 253 -6.57 5.23 -17.76
CA LYS A 253 -6.67 6.43 -18.62
C LYS A 253 -5.30 6.97 -18.97
N ARG A 254 -4.35 6.95 -18.02
CA ARG A 254 -2.98 7.40 -18.29
C ARG A 254 -2.27 6.47 -19.27
N LEU A 255 -2.34 5.15 -19.07
CA LEU A 255 -1.78 4.15 -19.99
C LEU A 255 -2.24 4.37 -21.44
N ARG A 256 -3.53 4.68 -21.65
CA ARG A 256 -4.07 5.01 -22.97
C ARG A 256 -3.46 6.29 -23.52
N SER A 257 -3.42 7.35 -22.71
CA SER A 257 -2.93 8.67 -23.16
C SER A 257 -1.46 8.65 -23.60
N VAL A 258 -0.64 7.77 -23.02
CA VAL A 258 0.78 7.59 -23.38
C VAL A 258 1.00 6.50 -24.44
N GLY A 259 -0.07 5.90 -24.96
CA GLY A 259 -0.01 4.90 -26.03
C GLY A 259 0.48 3.51 -25.61
N MET A 260 0.43 3.16 -24.31
CA MET A 260 0.77 1.82 -23.83
C MET A 260 -0.38 0.82 -23.99
N ILE A 261 -1.62 1.31 -24.10
CA ILE A 261 -2.81 0.53 -24.45
C ILE A 261 -3.63 1.29 -25.51
N GLU A 262 -4.38 0.56 -26.33
CA GLU A 262 -5.11 1.15 -27.46
C GLU A 262 -6.40 1.86 -27.02
N SER A 263 -7.14 1.27 -26.08
CA SER A 263 -8.47 1.74 -25.71
C SER A 263 -8.80 1.56 -24.24
N VAL A 264 -9.73 2.38 -23.77
CA VAL A 264 -10.41 2.27 -22.47
C VAL A 264 -11.89 2.42 -22.81
N PRO A 265 -12.60 1.31 -23.11
CA PRO A 265 -13.98 1.33 -23.58
C PRO A 265 -14.96 1.91 -22.54
N GLY A 266 -14.59 1.89 -21.25
CA GLY A 266 -15.40 2.38 -20.14
C GLY A 266 -16.36 1.32 -19.60
N MET A 267 -16.74 1.45 -18.33
CA MET A 267 -17.64 0.50 -17.68
C MET A 267 -19.00 0.42 -18.41
N LYS A 268 -19.56 -0.79 -18.49
CA LYS A 268 -20.91 -1.02 -19.03
C LYS A 268 -21.98 -0.86 -17.96
N ALA A 269 -23.24 -1.06 -18.37
CA ALA A 269 -24.40 -1.10 -17.50
C ALA A 269 -24.28 -2.16 -16.40
N LEU A 270 -25.18 -2.09 -15.42
CA LEU A 270 -25.14 -2.95 -14.24
C LEU A 270 -25.65 -4.36 -14.54
N ASP A 271 -24.83 -5.36 -14.22
CA ASP A 271 -25.18 -6.79 -14.17
C ASP A 271 -24.30 -7.47 -13.13
N MET A 272 -24.82 -7.71 -11.93
CA MET A 272 -24.04 -8.22 -10.79
C MET A 272 -23.45 -9.60 -11.03
N ASN A 273 -24.18 -10.51 -11.69
CA ASN A 273 -23.72 -11.88 -11.88
C ASN A 273 -22.51 -11.90 -12.80
N THR A 274 -22.62 -11.24 -13.95
CA THR A 274 -21.52 -11.14 -14.91
C THR A 274 -20.37 -10.27 -14.40
N ALA A 275 -20.68 -9.14 -13.75
CA ALA A 275 -19.67 -8.17 -13.33
C ALA A 275 -18.69 -8.74 -12.31
N GLU A 276 -19.17 -9.36 -11.24
CA GLU A 276 -18.27 -9.76 -10.15
C GLU A 276 -17.26 -10.81 -10.60
N ASP A 277 -17.72 -11.81 -11.36
CA ASP A 277 -16.86 -12.87 -11.91
C ASP A 277 -15.88 -12.29 -12.94
N ALA A 278 -16.36 -11.41 -13.83
CA ALA A 278 -15.53 -10.76 -14.83
C ALA A 278 -14.41 -9.93 -14.20
N ILE A 279 -14.70 -9.14 -13.17
CA ILE A 279 -13.69 -8.28 -12.52
C ILE A 279 -12.61 -9.11 -11.84
N VAL A 280 -12.98 -10.18 -11.13
CA VAL A 280 -12.00 -11.09 -10.53
C VAL A 280 -11.17 -11.77 -11.64
N LYS A 281 -11.81 -12.30 -12.68
CA LYS A 281 -11.12 -12.96 -13.81
C LYS A 281 -10.14 -12.02 -14.52
N LEU A 282 -10.55 -10.79 -14.80
CA LEU A 282 -9.79 -9.83 -15.61
C LEU A 282 -8.74 -9.04 -14.83
N THR A 283 -8.74 -9.10 -13.50
CA THR A 283 -7.63 -8.59 -12.67
C THR A 283 -6.32 -9.25 -13.11
N ARG A 284 -5.36 -8.46 -13.61
CA ARG A 284 -4.11 -8.94 -14.21
C ARG A 284 -3.05 -7.83 -14.26
N GLU A 285 -1.81 -8.22 -14.58
CA GLU A 285 -0.79 -7.29 -15.08
C GLU A 285 -1.19 -6.86 -16.51
N ILE A 286 -1.56 -5.59 -16.68
CA ILE A 286 -2.07 -5.05 -17.95
C ILE A 286 -0.91 -4.75 -18.90
N VAL A 287 0.14 -4.14 -18.37
CA VAL A 287 1.41 -3.86 -19.03
C VAL A 287 2.54 -4.24 -18.07
N PRO A 288 3.77 -4.49 -18.57
CA PRO A 288 4.88 -4.81 -17.69
C PRO A 288 5.03 -3.78 -16.56
N GLY A 289 4.98 -4.26 -15.32
CA GLY A 289 5.13 -3.48 -14.10
C GLY A 289 3.84 -2.86 -13.54
N MET A 290 2.68 -3.02 -14.20
CA MET A 290 1.42 -2.45 -13.72
C MET A 290 0.26 -3.45 -13.73
N ILE A 291 -0.25 -3.76 -12.54
CA ILE A 291 -1.44 -4.56 -12.29
C ILE A 291 -2.63 -3.64 -12.09
N VAL A 292 -3.80 -4.02 -12.59
CA VAL A 292 -5.06 -3.29 -12.36
C VAL A 292 -6.04 -4.19 -11.62
N THR A 293 -6.72 -3.64 -10.62
CA THR A 293 -7.65 -4.35 -9.74
C THR A 293 -8.89 -3.51 -9.39
N GLY A 294 -9.92 -4.19 -8.88
CA GLY A 294 -11.20 -3.58 -8.53
C GLY A 294 -11.94 -3.03 -9.75
N MET A 295 -12.76 -2.01 -9.53
CA MET A 295 -13.60 -1.46 -10.61
C MET A 295 -12.83 -0.74 -11.71
N GLU A 296 -11.55 -0.40 -11.53
CA GLU A 296 -10.74 0.15 -12.61
C GLU A 296 -10.54 -0.89 -13.75
N VAL A 297 -10.65 -2.19 -13.45
CA VAL A 297 -10.70 -3.28 -14.43
C VAL A 297 -11.91 -3.13 -15.36
N ALA A 298 -13.06 -2.67 -14.83
CA ALA A 298 -14.27 -2.50 -15.63
C ALA A 298 -14.08 -1.46 -16.76
N GLU A 299 -13.29 -0.42 -16.48
CA GLU A 299 -13.05 0.68 -17.40
C GLU A 299 -12.18 0.25 -18.59
N ILE A 300 -11.11 -0.51 -18.33
CA ILE A 300 -10.20 -0.97 -19.38
C ILE A 300 -10.77 -2.14 -20.20
N ASP A 301 -11.56 -3.02 -19.59
CA ASP A 301 -12.07 -4.21 -20.29
C ASP A 301 -13.53 -4.06 -20.76
N GLY A 302 -14.21 -2.97 -20.40
CA GLY A 302 -15.60 -2.74 -20.77
C GLY A 302 -16.54 -3.77 -20.15
N SER A 303 -16.29 -4.12 -18.89
CA SER A 303 -17.12 -5.06 -18.13
C SER A 303 -18.35 -4.38 -17.54
N PRO A 304 -19.44 -5.12 -17.28
CA PRO A 304 -20.56 -4.62 -16.50
C PRO A 304 -20.12 -4.18 -15.09
N ARG A 305 -20.86 -3.26 -14.48
CA ARG A 305 -20.67 -2.87 -13.07
C ARG A 305 -21.56 -3.71 -12.15
N MET A 306 -21.17 -3.89 -10.88
CA MET A 306 -21.99 -4.64 -9.90
C MET A 306 -22.83 -3.75 -8.99
N GLY A 307 -22.53 -2.47 -8.84
CA GLY A 307 -23.27 -1.60 -7.91
C GLY A 307 -23.00 -1.97 -6.44
N PRO A 308 -24.02 -2.05 -5.56
CA PRO A 308 -23.84 -2.12 -4.11
C PRO A 308 -23.55 -3.53 -3.56
N THR A 309 -22.63 -4.27 -4.18
CA THR A 309 -22.07 -5.54 -3.67
C THR A 309 -20.55 -5.51 -3.77
N PHE A 310 -19.85 -6.12 -2.81
CA PHE A 310 -18.42 -5.86 -2.56
C PHE A 310 -17.51 -7.09 -2.67
N GLY A 311 -18.07 -8.28 -2.94
CA GLY A 311 -17.30 -9.53 -3.00
C GLY A 311 -16.19 -9.47 -4.05
N ALA A 312 -16.50 -9.00 -5.25
CA ALA A 312 -15.50 -8.86 -6.31
C ALA A 312 -14.35 -7.94 -5.94
N MET A 313 -14.59 -6.86 -5.21
CA MET A 313 -13.51 -5.93 -4.83
C MET A 313 -12.52 -6.59 -3.88
N MET A 314 -13.02 -7.37 -2.90
CA MET A 314 -12.17 -8.11 -1.96
C MET A 314 -11.29 -9.12 -2.69
N ILE A 315 -11.91 -9.98 -3.51
CA ILE A 315 -11.22 -11.08 -4.18
C ILE A 315 -10.32 -10.58 -5.31
N SER A 316 -10.75 -9.57 -6.06
CA SER A 316 -9.91 -8.88 -7.05
C SER A 316 -8.66 -8.28 -6.39
N GLY A 317 -8.79 -7.69 -5.21
CA GLY A 317 -7.64 -7.19 -4.44
C GLY A 317 -6.69 -8.32 -4.03
N GLN A 318 -7.20 -9.43 -3.47
CA GLN A 318 -6.36 -10.58 -3.12
C GLN A 318 -5.64 -11.18 -4.34
N LYS A 319 -6.33 -11.31 -5.48
CA LYS A 319 -5.71 -11.78 -6.72
C LYS A 319 -4.60 -10.84 -7.20
N ALA A 320 -4.81 -9.53 -7.11
CA ALA A 320 -3.80 -8.53 -7.48
C ALA A 320 -2.54 -8.63 -6.61
N ALA A 321 -2.70 -8.91 -5.31
CA ALA A 321 -1.58 -9.15 -4.42
C ALA A 321 -0.74 -10.37 -4.84
N HIS A 322 -1.39 -11.49 -5.19
CA HIS A 322 -0.67 -12.66 -5.64
C HIS A 322 -0.02 -12.49 -7.02
N LEU A 323 -0.60 -11.69 -7.91
CA LEU A 323 0.06 -11.27 -9.15
C LEU A 323 1.31 -10.44 -8.86
N ALA A 324 1.25 -9.51 -7.91
CA ALA A 324 2.40 -8.71 -7.52
C ALA A 324 3.49 -9.56 -6.85
N LEU A 325 3.14 -10.49 -5.97
CA LEU A 325 4.10 -11.46 -5.40
C LEU A 325 4.77 -12.29 -6.49
N LYS A 326 4.00 -12.78 -7.47
CA LYS A 326 4.52 -13.49 -8.64
C LYS A 326 5.50 -12.63 -9.44
N ALA A 327 5.15 -11.38 -9.72
CA ALA A 327 6.02 -10.44 -10.44
C ALA A 327 7.32 -10.11 -9.67
N LEU A 328 7.30 -10.18 -8.34
CA LEU A 328 8.47 -10.07 -7.47
C LEU A 328 9.29 -11.38 -7.36
N GLY A 329 8.83 -12.48 -7.96
CA GLY A 329 9.47 -13.80 -7.85
C GLY A 329 9.30 -14.46 -6.48
N LEU A 330 8.24 -14.10 -5.75
CA LEU A 330 7.95 -14.58 -4.40
C LEU A 330 6.86 -15.67 -4.38
N PRO A 331 6.80 -16.48 -3.31
CA PRO A 331 5.72 -17.46 -3.13
C PRO A 331 4.34 -16.82 -3.26
N ASN A 332 3.49 -17.41 -4.08
CA ASN A 332 2.19 -16.84 -4.44
C ASN A 332 1.17 -17.94 -4.77
N ALA A 333 -0.12 -17.60 -4.66
CA ALA A 333 -1.20 -18.57 -4.82
C ALA A 333 -1.38 -19.07 -6.25
N LEU A 334 -1.00 -18.24 -7.24
CA LEU A 334 -1.23 -18.51 -8.65
C LEU A 334 -0.29 -19.58 -9.21
N ASP A 335 0.91 -19.67 -8.64
CA ASP A 335 1.88 -20.72 -8.96
C ASP A 335 1.78 -21.94 -8.02
N GLY A 336 0.82 -21.94 -7.09
CA GLY A 336 0.67 -22.99 -6.07
C GLY A 336 1.83 -23.06 -5.06
N SER A 337 2.69 -22.05 -5.03
CA SER A 337 3.90 -22.00 -4.19
C SER A 337 3.67 -21.37 -2.81
N TYR A 338 2.49 -20.78 -2.59
CA TYR A 338 2.13 -20.17 -1.32
C TYR A 338 1.75 -21.21 -0.27
N VAL A 339 2.43 -21.16 0.88
CA VAL A 339 2.24 -22.09 2.01
C VAL A 339 1.36 -21.48 3.12
N GLY A 340 0.89 -20.23 2.95
CA GLY A 340 -0.03 -19.59 3.89
C GLY A 340 -1.48 -20.02 3.67
N GLY A 341 -2.33 -19.83 4.70
CA GLY A 341 -3.72 -20.28 4.73
C GLY A 341 -4.64 -19.52 3.77
N ILE A 342 -4.55 -19.83 2.48
CA ILE A 342 -5.59 -19.50 1.51
C ILE A 342 -6.59 -20.64 1.54
N GLN A 343 -7.87 -20.31 1.74
CA GLN A 343 -8.93 -21.31 1.62
C GLN A 343 -8.97 -21.82 0.16
N PRO A 344 -8.80 -23.12 -0.11
CA PRO A 344 -8.75 -23.68 -1.47
C PRO A 344 -9.92 -23.25 -2.36
N GLU A 345 -11.08 -23.01 -1.76
CA GLU A 345 -12.31 -22.55 -2.41
C GLU A 345 -12.15 -21.18 -3.11
N LEU A 346 -11.29 -20.29 -2.60
CA LEU A 346 -11.00 -18.99 -3.21
C LEU A 346 -10.08 -19.10 -4.44
N ILE A 347 -9.24 -20.14 -4.49
CA ILE A 347 -8.37 -20.43 -5.63
C ILE A 347 -9.18 -21.05 -6.76
N LEU A 348 -10.08 -22.00 -6.43
CA LEU A 348 -10.96 -22.66 -7.39
C LEU A 348 -11.93 -21.67 -8.05
N ALA A 349 -12.53 -20.74 -7.30
CA ALA A 349 -13.41 -19.71 -7.86
C ALA A 349 -12.71 -18.82 -8.90
N ALA A 350 -11.39 -18.61 -8.79
CA ALA A 350 -10.62 -17.87 -9.79
C ALA A 350 -10.20 -18.74 -11.01
N ALA A 351 -10.13 -20.06 -10.85
CA ALA A 351 -9.64 -21.02 -11.84
C ALA A 351 -10.76 -21.69 -12.67
N GLU A 352 -11.88 -22.10 -12.08
CA GLU A 352 -12.99 -22.78 -12.79
C GLU A 352 -13.66 -21.87 -13.84
N SER A 353 -13.66 -20.55 -13.63
CA SER A 353 -14.15 -19.58 -14.62
C SER A 353 -13.22 -19.40 -15.84
N ALA A 354 -12.04 -20.05 -15.85
CA ALA A 354 -11.15 -20.10 -17.01
C ALA A 354 -11.59 -21.14 -18.03
N GLU A 355 -12.21 -22.26 -17.62
CA GLU A 355 -12.55 -23.38 -18.51
C GLU A 355 -13.91 -23.22 -19.21
N ILE A 356 -14.84 -22.40 -18.70
CA ILE A 356 -16.21 -22.29 -19.24
C ILE A 356 -16.35 -21.18 -20.31
N ALA A 357 -15.27 -20.47 -20.65
CA ALA A 357 -15.31 -19.34 -21.60
C ALA A 357 -14.88 -19.67 -23.04
N GLU A 358 -14.97 -20.94 -23.45
CA GLU A 358 -15.07 -21.33 -24.86
C GLU A 358 -16.49 -21.85 -25.13
N ALA A 359 -17.47 -20.95 -25.22
CA ALA A 359 -18.79 -21.20 -25.82
C ALA A 359 -19.44 -19.90 -26.28
#